data_AF-A0A6P1EUT2-F1
#
_entry.id   AF-A0A6P1EUT2-F1
#
_cell.length_a   1.000
_cell.length_b   1.000
_cell.length_c   1.000
_cell.angle_alpha   90.00
_cell.angle_beta   90.00
_cell.angle_gamma   90.00
#
_symmetry.space_group_name_H-M   'P 1'
#
loop_
_entity.id
_entity.type
_entity.pdbx_description
1 polymer ?
#
loop_
_entity_poly.entity_id
_entity_poly.type
_entity_poly.pdbx_seq_one_letter_code
_entity_poly.pdbx_strand_id
1 'polypeptide(L)'
;MQDGVTKIIINSQVSAEGQSEDLKALAKLMNNEPVNLNKHFDYAQRRIKEINEDPEMREKIMLYETRMLEREQAAGKAGYEQGMQHGIKQGRAEGKQEGIKQGLRQGLEQGKIDSAKVIFENQMNNGSSLEQATEFVKSLKLISNKELEKIIALYK
;
A
#
# COMPACT_ATOMS: atom_id res chain seq x y z
N MET A 1 -21.22 -4.54 -11.54
CA MET A 1 -22.64 -4.28 -11.80
C MET A 1 -22.72 -2.90 -12.44
N GLN A 2 -23.42 -2.74 -13.58
CA GLN A 2 -23.76 -1.40 -14.08
C GLN A 2 -25.03 -0.98 -13.33
N ASP A 3 -24.95 0.09 -12.55
CA ASP A 3 -25.95 0.44 -11.52
C ASP A 3 -27.31 0.89 -12.07
N GLY A 4 -27.58 0.73 -13.38
CA GLY A 4 -28.82 1.18 -14.03
C GLY A 4 -28.99 2.71 -14.09
N VAL A 5 -28.00 3.48 -13.63
CA VAL A 5 -28.05 4.94 -13.57
C VAL A 5 -27.39 5.55 -14.81
N THR A 6 -28.15 6.36 -15.55
CA THR A 6 -27.59 7.25 -16.56
C THR A 6 -26.89 8.41 -15.87
N LYS A 7 -25.57 8.52 -16.04
CA LYS A 7 -24.76 9.63 -15.52
C LYS A 7 -24.45 10.60 -16.65
N ILE A 8 -24.78 11.88 -16.48
CA ILE A 8 -24.42 12.95 -17.41
C ILE A 8 -23.34 13.79 -16.71
N ILE A 9 -22.19 13.97 -17.37
CA ILE A 9 -21.07 14.78 -16.88
C ILE A 9 -20.93 15.98 -17.81
N ILE A 10 -20.98 17.18 -17.25
CA ILE A 10 -20.86 18.44 -17.99
C ILE A 10 -19.65 19.19 -17.47
N ASN A 11 -18.71 19.53 -18.36
CA ASN A 11 -17.57 20.38 -18.05
C ASN A 11 -17.81 21.78 -18.65
N SER A 12 -18.01 22.79 -17.80
CA SER A 12 -18.29 24.17 -18.22
C SER A 12 -17.04 25.02 -18.44
N GLN A 13 -15.84 24.52 -18.11
CA GLN A 13 -14.60 25.31 -18.18
C GLN A 13 -13.88 25.22 -19.54
N VAL A 14 -14.24 24.25 -20.38
CA VAL A 14 -13.62 24.04 -21.70
C VAL A 14 -14.43 24.77 -22.77
N SER A 15 -13.79 25.17 -23.87
CA SER A 15 -14.47 25.82 -25.00
C SER A 15 -15.66 24.99 -25.49
N ALA A 16 -16.81 25.65 -25.62
CA ALA A 16 -18.05 25.08 -26.17
C ALA A 16 -18.17 25.31 -27.70
N GLU A 17 -17.04 25.52 -28.38
CA GLU A 17 -16.99 25.60 -29.85
C GLU A 17 -17.57 24.34 -30.50
N GLY A 18 -18.40 24.54 -31.52
CA GLY A 18 -19.11 23.46 -32.22
C GLY A 18 -20.33 22.88 -31.49
N GLN A 19 -20.62 23.32 -30.25
CA GLN A 19 -21.81 22.88 -29.51
C GLN A 19 -23.06 23.69 -29.86
N SER A 20 -24.22 23.18 -29.45
CA SER A 20 -25.49 23.91 -29.57
C SER A 20 -25.49 25.18 -28.72
N GLU A 21 -26.30 26.16 -29.12
CA GLU A 21 -26.46 27.41 -28.36
C GLU A 21 -26.97 27.17 -26.94
N ASP A 22 -27.84 26.16 -26.73
CA ASP A 22 -28.30 25.77 -25.40
C ASP A 22 -27.16 25.25 -24.51
N LEU A 23 -26.24 24.45 -25.04
CA LEU A 23 -25.10 23.94 -24.27
C LEU A 23 -24.09 25.04 -23.95
N LYS A 24 -23.86 25.96 -24.88
CA LYS A 24 -23.04 27.17 -24.64
C LYS A 24 -23.66 28.04 -23.56
N ALA A 25 -24.97 28.26 -23.62
CA ALA A 25 -25.73 29.02 -22.64
C ALA A 25 -25.70 28.34 -21.26
N LEU A 26 -25.84 27.01 -21.20
CA LEU A 26 -25.72 26.25 -19.96
C LEU A 26 -24.32 26.39 -19.33
N ALA A 27 -23.26 26.28 -20.13
CA ALA A 27 -21.89 26.47 -19.66
C ALA A 27 -21.68 27.88 -19.06
N LYS A 28 -22.16 28.91 -19.75
CA LYS A 28 -22.14 30.29 -19.25
C LYS A 28 -22.87 30.43 -17.91
N LEU A 29 -24.09 29.89 -17.81
CA LEU A 29 -24.88 29.94 -16.57
C LEU A 29 -24.15 29.25 -15.41
N MET A 30 -23.54 28.09 -15.64
CA MET A 30 -22.75 27.36 -14.63
C MET A 30 -21.53 28.15 -14.15
N ASN A 31 -20.99 29.04 -14.98
CA ASN A 31 -19.85 29.90 -14.66
C ASN A 31 -20.27 31.28 -14.12
N ASN A 32 -21.53 31.44 -13.69
CA ASN A 32 -22.12 32.70 -13.22
C ASN A 32 -22.09 33.84 -14.27
N GLU A 33 -22.05 33.51 -15.56
CA GLU A 33 -22.20 34.50 -16.62
C GLU A 33 -23.69 34.73 -16.94
N PRO A 34 -24.09 35.98 -17.26
CA PRO A 34 -25.45 36.26 -17.67
C PRO A 34 -25.76 35.59 -19.02
N VAL A 35 -26.97 35.06 -19.13
CA VAL A 35 -27.45 34.34 -20.32
C VAL A 35 -28.76 34.96 -20.79
N ASN A 36 -28.89 35.20 -22.08
CA ASN A 36 -30.16 35.60 -22.69
C ASN A 36 -30.37 34.74 -23.94
N LEU A 37 -31.19 33.69 -23.81
CA LEU A 37 -31.42 32.74 -24.90
C LEU A 37 -32.89 32.35 -25.00
N ASN A 38 -33.47 31.85 -23.91
CA ASN A 38 -34.88 31.47 -23.86
C ASN A 38 -35.43 31.53 -22.43
N LYS A 39 -36.76 31.42 -22.31
CA LYS A 39 -37.49 31.48 -21.04
C LYS A 39 -37.01 30.52 -19.95
N HIS A 40 -36.39 29.40 -20.31
CA HIS A 40 -35.87 28.44 -19.34
C HIS A 40 -34.61 28.97 -18.65
N PHE A 41 -33.73 29.63 -19.40
CA PHE A 41 -32.56 30.31 -18.83
C PHE A 41 -32.95 31.52 -18.00
N ASP A 42 -33.97 32.28 -18.40
CA ASP A 42 -34.50 33.39 -17.60
C ASP A 42 -35.08 32.90 -16.26
N TYR A 43 -35.85 31.81 -16.31
CA TYR A 43 -36.36 31.15 -15.13
C TYR A 43 -35.24 30.65 -14.21
N ALA A 44 -34.23 29.97 -14.77
CA ALA A 44 -33.11 29.43 -14.00
C ALA A 44 -32.32 30.54 -13.31
N GLN A 45 -31.95 31.61 -14.02
CA GLN A 45 -31.21 32.75 -13.47
C GLN A 45 -31.98 33.43 -12.33
N ARG A 46 -33.28 33.68 -12.51
CA ARG A 46 -34.14 34.24 -11.46
C ARG A 46 -34.21 33.32 -10.24
N ARG A 47 -34.38 32.01 -10.45
CA ARG A 47 -34.47 31.05 -9.35
C ARG A 47 -33.16 30.94 -8.56
N ILE A 48 -32.02 30.96 -9.25
CA ILE A 48 -30.69 31.02 -8.63
C ILE A 48 -30.57 32.27 -7.77
N LYS A 49 -30.97 33.43 -8.29
CA LYS A 49 -30.95 34.69 -7.55
C LYS A 49 -31.81 34.63 -6.28
N GLU A 50 -33.05 34.16 -6.38
CA GLU A 50 -33.95 34.00 -5.23
C GLU A 50 -33.37 33.09 -4.14
N ILE A 51 -32.75 31.97 -4.53
CA ILE A 51 -32.11 31.04 -3.59
C ILE A 51 -30.89 31.69 -2.92
N ASN A 52 -30.10 32.45 -3.67
CA ASN A 52 -28.90 33.12 -3.15
C ASN A 52 -29.24 34.29 -2.20
N GLU A 53 -30.38 34.93 -2.42
CA GLU A 53 -30.89 36.05 -1.62
C GLU A 53 -31.67 35.60 -0.38
N ASP A 54 -32.17 34.35 -0.34
CA ASP A 54 -32.84 33.74 0.82
C ASP A 54 -31.82 33.34 1.91
N PRO A 55 -31.79 34.03 3.07
CA PRO A 55 -30.83 33.74 4.14
C PRO A 55 -31.01 32.35 4.76
N GLU A 56 -32.26 31.88 4.92
CA GLU A 56 -32.52 30.57 5.53
C GLU A 56 -32.09 29.45 4.60
N MET A 57 -32.34 29.60 3.30
CA MET A 57 -31.91 28.63 2.30
C MET A 57 -30.38 28.59 2.22
N ARG A 58 -29.72 29.76 2.22
CA ARG A 58 -28.26 29.86 2.25
C ARG A 58 -27.66 29.14 3.47
N GLU A 59 -28.22 29.33 4.65
CA GLU A 59 -27.75 28.66 5.87
C GLU A 59 -27.92 27.13 5.78
N LYS A 60 -29.07 26.65 5.28
CA LYS A 60 -29.30 25.21 5.08
C LYS A 60 -28.31 24.58 4.10
N ILE A 61 -27.99 25.28 3.00
CA ILE A 61 -27.00 24.82 2.02
C ILE A 61 -25.62 24.72 2.67
N MET A 62 -25.17 25.79 3.35
CA MET A 62 -23.88 25.80 4.04
C MET A 62 -23.77 24.68 5.08
N LEU A 63 -24.82 24.47 5.89
CA LEU A 63 -24.84 23.40 6.88
C LEU A 63 -24.73 22.02 6.23
N TYR A 64 -25.44 21.81 5.13
CA TYR A 64 -25.38 20.55 4.38
C TYR A 64 -23.98 20.31 3.81
N GLU A 65 -23.40 21.31 3.15
CA GLU A 65 -22.03 21.25 2.61
C GLU A 65 -21.00 20.98 3.69
N THR A 66 -21.11 21.66 4.84
CA THR A 66 -20.24 21.46 6.00
C THR A 66 -20.31 20.01 6.51
N ARG A 67 -21.52 19.47 6.71
CA ARG A 67 -21.70 18.09 7.16
C ARG A 67 -21.20 17.06 6.15
N MET A 68 -21.36 17.33 4.85
CA MET A 68 -20.84 16.46 3.81
C MET A 68 -19.32 16.45 3.81
N LEU A 69 -18.69 17.62 3.92
CA LEU A 69 -17.24 17.75 4.03
C LEU A 69 -16.71 17.05 5.29
N GLU A 70 -17.35 17.22 6.44
CA GLU A 70 -16.99 16.53 7.69
C GLU A 70 -17.06 15.01 7.53
N ARG A 71 -18.10 14.50 6.87
CA ARG A 71 -18.23 13.05 6.58
C ARG A 71 -17.14 12.55 5.64
N GLU A 72 -16.83 13.31 4.59
CA GLU A 72 -15.77 12.95 3.65
C GLU A 72 -14.40 12.92 4.34
N GLN A 73 -14.09 13.93 5.16
CA GLN A 73 -12.87 13.98 5.96
C GLN A 73 -12.80 12.84 6.97
N ALA A 74 -13.91 12.55 7.67
CA ALA A 74 -13.98 11.45 8.62
C ALA A 74 -13.78 10.09 7.94
N ALA A 75 -14.41 9.88 6.78
CA ALA A 75 -14.23 8.66 5.99
C ALA A 75 -12.79 8.53 5.47
N GLY A 76 -12.21 9.62 4.97
CA GLY A 76 -10.81 9.65 4.53
C GLY A 76 -9.84 9.33 5.67
N LYS A 77 -10.04 9.93 6.85
CA LYS A 77 -9.24 9.66 8.05
C LYS A 77 -9.37 8.20 8.50
N ALA A 78 -10.60 7.69 8.58
CA ALA A 78 -10.85 6.30 8.96
C ALA A 78 -10.20 5.31 7.98
N GLY A 79 -10.33 5.55 6.67
CA GLY A 79 -9.70 4.73 5.64
C GLY A 79 -8.17 4.73 5.74
N TYR A 80 -7.58 5.90 5.97
CA TYR A 80 -6.14 6.04 6.17
C TYR A 80 -5.65 5.30 7.42
N GLU A 81 -6.31 5.47 8.56
CA GLU A 81 -5.98 4.79 9.81
C GLU A 81 -6.10 3.27 9.68
N GLN A 82 -7.18 2.78 9.06
CA GLN A 82 -7.37 1.36 8.80
C GLN A 82 -6.28 0.79 7.88
N GLY A 83 -5.97 1.50 6.78
CA GLY A 83 -4.91 1.11 5.85
C GLY A 83 -3.54 1.04 6.53
N MET A 84 -3.20 2.04 7.35
CA MET A 84 -1.95 2.06 8.11
C MET A 84 -1.88 0.91 9.12
N GLN A 85 -2.94 0.69 9.90
CA GLN A 85 -2.98 -0.40 10.88
C GLN A 85 -2.84 -1.77 10.20
N HIS A 86 -3.49 -1.96 9.05
CA HIS A 86 -3.38 -3.20 8.29
C HIS A 86 -1.95 -3.41 7.78
N GLY A 87 -1.35 -2.39 7.17
CA GLY A 87 0.03 -2.44 6.69
C GLY A 87 1.05 -2.76 7.80
N ILE A 88 0.93 -2.13 8.96
CA ILE A 88 1.80 -2.41 10.12
C ILE A 88 1.64 -3.85 10.60
N LYS A 89 0.39 -4.33 10.73
CA LYS A 89 0.13 -5.70 11.17
C LYS A 89 0.71 -6.73 10.19
N GLN A 90 0.48 -6.54 8.89
CA GLN A 90 0.99 -7.42 7.85
C GLN A 90 2.53 -7.42 7.84
N GLY A 91 3.16 -6.25 7.76
CA GLY A 91 4.62 -6.13 7.73
C GLY A 91 5.29 -6.74 8.97
N ARG A 92 4.69 -6.58 10.16
CA ARG A 92 5.20 -7.22 11.39
C ARG A 92 5.08 -8.75 11.35
N ALA A 93 3.98 -9.27 10.81
CA ALA A 93 3.77 -10.71 10.70
C ALA A 93 4.76 -11.35 9.72
N GLU A 94 4.90 -10.76 8.53
CA GLU A 94 5.84 -11.21 7.49
C GLU A 94 7.29 -11.13 8.00
N GLY A 95 7.70 -9.99 8.56
CA GLY A 95 9.05 -9.82 9.09
C GLY A 95 9.38 -10.77 10.24
N LYS A 96 8.41 -11.06 11.12
CA LYS A 96 8.59 -12.07 12.18
C LYS A 96 8.78 -13.47 11.60
N GLN A 97 7.97 -13.85 10.60
CA GLN A 97 8.05 -15.18 9.99
C GLN A 97 9.37 -15.38 9.25
N GLU A 98 9.80 -14.38 8.48
CA GLU A 98 11.07 -14.40 7.77
C GLU A 98 12.26 -14.45 8.74
N GLY A 99 12.24 -13.60 9.78
CA GLY A 99 13.27 -13.59 10.81
C GLY A 99 13.41 -14.94 11.54
N ILE A 100 12.30 -15.58 11.91
CA ILE A 100 12.32 -16.91 12.53
C ILE A 100 12.91 -17.95 11.56
N LYS A 101 12.50 -17.94 10.30
CA LYS A 101 12.98 -18.90 9.28
C LYS A 101 14.47 -18.74 9.03
N GLN A 102 14.95 -17.50 8.91
CA GLN A 102 16.37 -17.20 8.73
C GLN A 102 17.19 -17.60 9.96
N GLY A 103 16.72 -17.23 11.16
CA GLY A 103 17.37 -17.60 12.42
C GLY A 103 17.48 -19.11 12.62
N LEU A 104 16.40 -19.85 12.33
CA LEU A 104 16.42 -21.32 12.41
C LEU A 104 17.41 -21.93 11.43
N ARG A 105 17.45 -21.44 10.18
CA ARG A 105 18.40 -21.94 9.18
C ARG A 105 19.84 -21.67 9.59
N GLN A 106 20.14 -20.46 10.06
CA GLN A 106 21.48 -20.11 10.54
C GLN A 106 21.88 -20.95 11.76
N GLY A 107 20.98 -21.12 12.72
CA GLY A 107 21.24 -21.94 13.90
C GLY A 107 21.49 -23.41 13.57
N LEU A 108 20.72 -23.99 12.65
CA LEU A 108 20.92 -25.37 12.20
C LEU A 108 22.25 -25.55 11.46
N GLU A 109 22.62 -24.62 10.57
CA GLU A 109 23.90 -24.69 9.86
C GLU A 109 25.08 -24.53 10.83
N GLN A 110 25.00 -23.60 11.78
CA GLN A 110 26.03 -23.44 12.82
C GLN A 110 26.14 -24.71 13.68
N GLY A 111 25.03 -25.29 14.10
CA GLY A 111 25.02 -26.53 14.89
C GLY A 111 25.66 -27.73 14.16
N LYS A 112 25.51 -27.82 12.83
CA LYS A 112 26.21 -28.84 12.03
C LYS A 112 27.71 -28.60 11.99
N ILE A 113 28.15 -27.35 11.87
CA ILE A 113 29.57 -26.97 11.90
C ILE A 113 30.19 -27.30 13.26
N ASP A 114 29.52 -26.91 14.34
CA ASP A 114 29.99 -27.19 15.70
C ASP A 114 30.07 -28.70 15.96
N SER A 115 29.06 -29.46 15.52
CA SER A 115 29.06 -30.92 15.61
C SER A 115 30.20 -31.55 14.81
N ALA A 116 30.42 -31.10 13.57
CA ALA A 116 31.53 -31.58 12.74
C ALA A 116 32.89 -31.29 13.36
N LYS A 117 33.05 -30.11 14.00
CA LYS A 117 34.27 -29.74 14.73
C LYS A 117 34.51 -30.67 15.92
N VAL A 118 33.50 -30.91 16.76
CA VAL A 118 33.61 -31.82 17.92
C VAL A 118 33.96 -33.24 17.46
N ILE A 119 33.34 -33.73 16.39
CA ILE A 119 33.65 -35.05 15.83
C ILE A 119 35.10 -35.09 15.35
N PHE A 120 35.56 -34.05 14.65
CA PHE A 120 36.94 -33.94 14.18
C PHE A 120 37.94 -33.97 15.34
N GLU A 121 37.72 -33.15 16.37
CA GLU A 121 38.56 -33.11 17.58
C GLU A 121 38.62 -34.47 18.28
N ASN A 122 37.48 -35.15 18.40
CA ASN A 122 37.42 -36.49 19.00
C ASN A 122 38.21 -37.53 18.20
N GLN A 123 38.21 -37.46 16.86
CA GLN A 123 39.05 -38.34 16.03
C GLN A 123 40.53 -38.11 16.30
N MET A 124 40.96 -36.84 16.32
CA MET A 124 42.35 -36.47 16.59
C MET A 124 42.80 -36.92 18.00
N ASN A 125 41.97 -36.71 19.01
CA ASN A 125 42.25 -37.12 20.39
C ASN A 125 42.38 -38.64 20.57
N ASN A 126 41.72 -39.43 19.70
CA ASN A 126 41.82 -40.88 19.69
C ASN A 126 43.01 -41.41 18.85
N GLY A 127 43.89 -40.53 18.38
CA GLY A 127 45.12 -40.91 17.68
C GLY A 127 44.99 -41.06 16.16
N SER A 128 43.86 -40.68 15.57
CA SER A 128 43.72 -40.61 14.11
C SER A 128 44.64 -39.51 13.55
N SER A 129 45.21 -39.74 12.36
CA SER A 129 45.95 -38.70 11.64
C SER A 129 44.99 -37.59 11.15
N LEU A 130 45.55 -36.43 10.80
CA LEU A 130 44.79 -35.31 10.26
C LEU A 130 44.00 -35.71 9.00
N GLU A 131 44.61 -36.51 8.13
CA GLU A 131 43.99 -37.04 6.91
C GLU A 131 42.84 -38.00 7.24
N GLN A 132 43.03 -38.89 8.22
CA GLN A 132 42.00 -39.85 8.64
C GLN A 132 40.79 -39.15 9.26
N ALA A 133 41.02 -38.18 10.15
CA ALA A 133 39.95 -37.38 10.75
C ALA A 133 39.20 -36.54 9.69
N THR A 134 39.94 -35.97 8.73
CA THR A 134 39.36 -35.21 7.61
C THR A 134 38.44 -36.07 6.75
N GLU A 135 38.93 -37.21 6.27
CA GLU A 135 38.13 -38.11 5.41
C GLU A 135 36.93 -38.70 6.18
N PHE A 136 37.07 -38.96 7.48
CA PHE A 136 35.96 -39.39 8.31
C PHE A 136 34.84 -38.33 8.37
N VAL A 137 35.15 -37.09 8.76
CA VAL A 137 34.14 -36.01 8.85
C VAL A 137 33.53 -35.70 7.49
N LYS A 138 34.33 -35.72 6.43
CA LYS A 138 33.87 -35.55 5.03
C LYS A 138 32.88 -36.64 4.62
N SER A 139 33.09 -37.88 5.05
CA SER A 139 32.18 -39.01 4.77
C SER A 139 30.79 -38.83 5.38
N LEU A 140 30.69 -38.09 6.50
CA LEU A 140 29.42 -37.81 7.19
C LEU A 140 28.54 -36.82 6.44
N LYS A 141 29.12 -36.04 5.50
CA LYS A 141 28.40 -35.03 4.69
C LYS A 141 27.56 -34.05 5.52
N LEU A 142 28.00 -33.78 6.75
CA LEU A 142 27.32 -32.88 7.68
C LEU A 142 27.48 -31.41 7.28
N ILE A 143 28.62 -31.07 6.71
CA ILE A 143 28.98 -29.70 6.30
C ILE A 143 29.61 -29.71 4.91
N SER A 144 29.68 -28.54 4.28
CA SER A 144 30.36 -28.38 3.00
C SER A 144 31.88 -28.54 3.14
N ASN A 145 32.56 -28.94 2.07
CA ASN A 145 34.03 -29.04 2.05
C ASN A 145 34.69 -27.70 2.43
N LYS A 146 34.11 -26.57 2.03
CA LYS A 146 34.61 -25.23 2.37
C LYS A 146 34.58 -24.97 3.89
N GLU A 147 33.52 -25.41 4.57
CA GLU A 147 33.45 -25.27 6.03
C GLU A 147 34.39 -26.27 6.72
N LEU A 148 34.54 -27.48 6.17
CA LEU A 148 35.49 -28.45 6.69
C LEU A 148 36.95 -27.97 6.57
N GLU A 149 37.31 -27.35 5.45
CA GLU A 149 38.63 -26.73 5.24
C GLU A 149 38.95 -25.68 6.32
N LYS A 150 37.95 -24.87 6.72
CA LYS A 150 38.13 -23.91 7.82
C LYS A 150 38.42 -24.60 9.14
N ILE A 151 37.74 -25.71 9.45
CA ILE A 151 38.00 -26.49 10.66
C ILE A 151 39.43 -27.03 10.62
N ILE A 152 39.84 -27.66 9.51
CA ILE A 152 41.18 -28.24 9.35
C ILE A 152 42.26 -27.17 9.49
N ALA A 153 42.03 -25.97 8.96
CA ALA A 153 42.96 -24.85 9.06
C ALA A 153 43.26 -24.41 10.50
N LEU A 154 42.42 -24.77 11.49
CA LEU A 154 42.68 -24.50 12.90
C LEU A 154 43.75 -25.41 13.52
N TYR A 155 44.11 -26.52 12.85
CA TYR A 155 45.04 -27.55 13.36
C TYR A 155 46.26 -27.75 12.44
N LYS A 156 46.45 -26.86 11.46
CA LYS A 156 47.66 -26.76 10.62
C LYS A 156 48.56 -25.66 11.15
#